data_AF-A0A377CUJ7-F1
#
_entry.id   AF-A0A377CUJ7-F1
#
_cell.length_a   1.000
_cell.length_b   1.000
_cell.length_c   1.000
_cell.angle_alpha   90.00
_cell.angle_beta   90.00
_cell.angle_gamma   90.00
#
_symmetry.space_group_name_H-M   'P 1'
#
loop_
_entity.id
_entity.type
_entity.pdbx_description
1 polymer ?
#
loop_
_entity_poly.entity_id
_entity_poly.type
_entity_poly.pdbx_seq_one_letter_code
_entity_poly.pdbx_strand_id
1 'polypeptide(L)'
;MSGEREIRDTADALNKLNLRHTEILPLYARLSNSEQNRVFQSHSGRRIVLATNVAETSLTVPGIKYVIDPGTARISRYSYRTKVQRLPIEPISQASANQRKGRCGRVSEGICIRLYSEDDFLSRPEFTDPEILRTNLASVILQMTALGLGDIAAFPFVEAPDKRNIQDGVRLLEELGAITTDEQASAYKLTPLGRQLSQLPVDPRLARMVLEAQKTWLRA
;
A
#
# COMPACT_ATOMS: atom_id res chain seq x y z
N MET A 1 5.26 -1.93 12.99
CA MET A 1 6.19 -3.01 12.57
C MET A 1 6.13 -3.16 11.06
N SER A 2 7.16 -3.72 10.42
CA SER A 2 7.28 -3.71 8.96
C SER A 2 6.53 -4.86 8.27
N GLY A 3 6.20 -5.95 8.98
CA GLY A 3 5.47 -7.07 8.39
C GLY A 3 5.07 -8.18 9.35
N GLU A 4 4.39 -9.19 8.80
CA GLU A 4 3.83 -10.31 9.55
C GLU A 4 4.89 -11.10 10.33
N ARG A 5 6.02 -11.41 9.70
CA ARG A 5 7.08 -12.20 10.34
C ARG A 5 7.58 -11.54 11.63
N GLU A 6 7.90 -10.25 11.56
CA GLU A 6 8.35 -9.50 12.74
C GLU A 6 7.29 -9.48 13.84
N ILE A 7 6.02 -9.30 13.47
CA ILE A 7 4.90 -9.34 14.42
C ILE A 7 4.83 -10.69 15.13
N ARG A 8 4.95 -11.80 14.40
CA ARG A 8 4.96 -13.14 14.98
C ARG A 8 6.15 -13.34 15.91
N ASP A 9 7.36 -13.02 15.45
CA ASP A 9 8.59 -13.18 16.23
C ASP A 9 8.53 -12.36 17.53
N THR A 10 7.98 -11.14 17.47
CA THR A 10 7.78 -10.28 18.65
C THR A 10 6.68 -10.79 19.56
N ALA A 11 5.58 -11.30 19.00
CA ALA A 11 4.51 -11.91 19.79
C ALA A 11 5.03 -13.12 20.58
N ASP A 12 5.80 -13.98 19.92
CA ASP A 12 6.39 -15.17 20.54
C ASP A 12 7.38 -14.79 21.67
N ALA A 13 8.21 -13.77 21.44
CA ALA A 13 9.12 -13.24 22.46
C ALA A 13 8.35 -12.67 23.67
N LEU A 14 7.30 -11.88 23.44
CA LEU A 14 6.50 -11.29 24.51
C LEU A 14 5.69 -12.35 25.28
N ASN A 15 5.16 -13.36 24.60
CA ASN A 15 4.43 -14.46 25.23
C ASN A 15 5.34 -15.25 26.19
N LYS A 16 6.62 -15.47 25.83
CA LYS A 16 7.61 -16.16 26.70
C LYS A 16 7.90 -15.43 28.01
N LEU A 17 7.65 -14.12 28.08
CA LEU A 17 7.85 -13.35 29.31
C LEU A 17 6.76 -13.61 30.38
N ASN A 18 5.66 -14.28 30.03
CA ASN A 18 4.56 -14.61 30.95
C ASN A 18 4.08 -13.41 31.79
N LEU A 19 3.90 -12.26 31.14
CA LEU A 19 3.47 -11.03 31.81
C LEU A 19 2.05 -11.19 32.38
N ARG A 20 1.86 -10.82 33.65
CA ARG A 20 0.56 -10.92 34.33
C ARG A 20 -0.49 -10.03 33.64
N HIS A 21 -1.70 -10.57 33.51
CA HIS A 21 -2.88 -9.85 32.97
C HIS A 21 -2.60 -9.13 31.65
N THR A 22 -1.80 -9.74 30.78
CA THR A 22 -1.41 -9.16 29.49
C THR A 22 -1.82 -10.07 28.34
N GLU A 23 -2.50 -9.50 27.34
CA GLU A 23 -2.78 -10.18 26.08
C GLU A 23 -2.01 -9.53 24.92
N ILE A 24 -1.59 -10.35 23.97
CA ILE A 24 -0.83 -9.92 22.79
C ILE A 24 -1.67 -10.25 21.55
N LEU A 25 -2.01 -9.23 20.77
CA LEU A 25 -2.85 -9.38 19.59
C LEU A 25 -2.12 -8.87 18.34
N PRO A 26 -1.98 -9.69 17.28
CA PRO A 26 -1.46 -9.23 16.00
C PRO A 26 -2.51 -8.43 15.22
N LEU A 27 -2.05 -7.47 14.41
CA LEU A 27 -2.90 -6.71 13.48
C LEU A 27 -2.17 -6.44 12.15
N TYR A 28 -2.48 -7.22 11.12
CA TYR A 28 -1.95 -7.07 9.77
C TYR A 28 -2.95 -7.57 8.72
N ALA A 29 -2.77 -7.14 7.46
CA ALA A 29 -3.78 -7.27 6.39
C ALA A 29 -4.25 -8.70 6.09
N ARG A 30 -3.42 -9.72 6.33
CA ARG A 30 -3.73 -11.13 6.01
C ARG A 30 -4.57 -11.85 7.08
N LEU A 31 -4.80 -11.21 8.24
CA LEU A 31 -5.67 -11.77 9.27
C LEU A 31 -7.11 -11.84 8.78
N SER A 32 -7.83 -12.88 9.20
CA SER A 32 -9.27 -12.99 8.98
C SER A 32 -10.02 -11.82 9.64
N ASN A 33 -11.23 -11.52 9.16
CA ASN A 33 -12.04 -10.46 9.73
C ASN A 33 -12.33 -10.69 11.22
N SER A 34 -12.56 -11.94 11.64
CA SER A 34 -12.77 -12.27 13.05
C SER A 34 -11.53 -11.97 13.90
N GLU A 35 -10.33 -12.30 13.40
CA GLU A 35 -9.06 -12.01 14.09
C GLU A 35 -8.78 -10.51 14.18
N GLN A 36 -8.99 -9.75 13.10
CA GLN A 36 -8.83 -8.29 13.13
C GLN A 36 -9.80 -7.66 14.13
N ASN A 37 -11.04 -8.16 14.22
CA ASN A 37 -12.04 -7.61 15.14
C ASN A 37 -11.72 -7.82 16.63
N ARG A 38 -10.84 -8.75 16.98
CA ARG A 38 -10.44 -9.00 18.37
C ARG A 38 -9.86 -7.75 19.04
N VAL A 39 -9.18 -6.88 18.29
CA VAL A 39 -8.57 -5.67 18.85
C VAL A 39 -9.60 -4.66 19.36
N PHE A 40 -10.86 -4.73 18.91
CA PHE A 40 -11.95 -3.86 19.37
C PHE A 40 -12.77 -4.42 20.51
N GLN A 41 -12.66 -5.72 20.77
CA GLN A 41 -13.42 -6.35 21.84
C GLN A 41 -12.98 -5.81 23.20
N SER A 42 -13.94 -5.61 24.10
CA SER A 42 -13.65 -5.25 25.49
C SER A 42 -12.68 -6.25 26.12
N HIS A 43 -11.78 -5.75 26.96
CA HIS A 43 -10.80 -6.57 27.64
C HIS A 43 -10.56 -6.11 29.07
N SER A 44 -9.95 -6.99 29.86
CA SER A 44 -9.42 -6.67 31.18
C SER A 44 -7.90 -6.70 31.14
N GLY A 45 -7.25 -5.88 31.97
CA GLY A 45 -5.80 -5.79 32.00
C GLY A 45 -5.18 -5.12 30.78
N ARG A 46 -3.92 -5.47 30.49
CA ARG A 46 -3.09 -4.83 29.47
C ARG A 46 -3.22 -5.54 28.13
N ARG A 47 -3.49 -4.79 27.07
CA ARG A 47 -3.46 -5.30 25.69
C ARG A 47 -2.30 -4.69 24.93
N ILE A 48 -1.49 -5.54 24.32
CA ILE A 48 -0.41 -5.15 23.41
C ILE A 48 -0.83 -5.51 22.00
N VAL A 49 -1.09 -4.50 21.17
CA VAL A 49 -1.43 -4.70 19.76
C VAL A 49 -0.18 -4.54 18.92
N LEU A 50 0.24 -5.60 18.24
CA LEU A 50 1.39 -5.62 17.35
C LEU A 50 0.92 -5.40 15.91
N ALA A 51 1.11 -4.19 15.40
CA ALA A 51 0.51 -3.77 14.14
C ALA A 51 1.53 -3.39 13.04
N THR A 52 1.11 -3.60 11.80
CA THR A 52 1.66 -2.91 10.63
C THR A 52 1.11 -1.48 10.53
N ASN A 53 1.47 -0.75 9.48
CA ASN A 53 0.88 0.56 9.16
C ASN A 53 -0.65 0.52 8.89
N VAL A 54 -1.29 -0.66 8.88
CA VAL A 54 -2.77 -0.79 8.90
C VAL A 54 -3.41 -0.03 10.07
N ALA A 55 -2.73 0.06 11.22
CA ALA A 55 -3.21 0.82 12.38
C ALA A 55 -3.02 2.35 12.24
N GLU A 56 -2.32 2.84 11.22
CA GLU A 56 -1.86 4.23 11.11
C GLU A 56 -2.95 5.21 10.67
N THR A 57 -3.87 4.78 9.79
CA THR A 57 -4.95 5.62 9.23
C THR A 57 -6.32 5.00 9.48
N SER A 58 -6.57 3.82 8.92
CA SER A 58 -7.92 3.27 8.74
C SER A 58 -8.59 2.67 9.99
N LEU A 59 -7.89 2.59 11.13
CA LEU A 59 -8.38 1.85 12.29
C LEU A 59 -8.21 2.55 13.64
N THR A 60 -9.30 2.83 14.33
CA THR A 60 -9.34 3.36 15.70
C THR A 60 -9.40 2.21 16.70
N VAL A 61 -8.24 1.67 17.10
CA VAL A 61 -8.20 0.76 18.25
C VAL A 61 -8.49 1.58 19.53
N PRO A 62 -9.51 1.22 20.33
CA PRO A 62 -9.86 1.96 21.54
C PRO A 62 -8.80 1.78 22.63
N GLY A 63 -8.69 2.76 23.53
CA GLY A 63 -7.91 2.62 24.76
C GLY A 63 -6.38 2.62 24.59
N ILE A 64 -5.85 3.00 23.43
CA ILE A 64 -4.40 3.12 23.23
C ILE A 64 -3.87 4.32 24.03
N LYS A 65 -3.04 4.04 25.04
CA LYS A 65 -2.32 5.05 25.83
C LYS A 65 -0.82 5.09 25.56
N TYR A 66 -0.28 4.01 24.99
CA TYR A 66 1.15 3.87 24.73
C TYR A 66 1.35 3.43 23.29
N VAL A 67 2.28 4.08 22.58
CA VAL A 67 2.73 3.71 21.24
C VAL A 67 4.22 3.48 21.29
N ILE A 68 4.67 2.35 20.73
CA ILE A 68 6.09 2.08 20.48
C ILE A 68 6.28 2.10 18.97
N ASP A 69 7.03 3.09 18.47
CA ASP A 69 7.24 3.30 17.05
C ASP A 69 8.67 2.91 16.65
N PRO A 70 8.86 1.77 15.95
CA PRO A 70 10.16 1.38 15.42
C PRO A 70 10.62 2.28 14.25
N GLY A 71 9.77 3.17 13.74
CA GLY A 71 10.15 4.16 12.74
C GLY A 71 10.29 3.61 11.31
N THR A 72 9.90 2.36 11.05
CA THR A 72 9.98 1.76 9.70
C THR A 72 8.64 1.24 9.22
N ALA A 73 8.51 1.08 7.90
CA ALA A 73 7.37 0.45 7.23
C ALA A 73 7.83 -0.22 5.92
N ARG A 74 7.02 -1.16 5.41
CA ARG A 74 7.16 -1.61 4.02
C ARG A 74 6.41 -0.66 3.11
N ILE A 75 7.11 -0.10 2.13
CA ILE A 75 6.56 0.87 1.18
C ILE A 75 6.69 0.28 -0.21
N SER A 76 5.59 0.29 -0.98
CA SER A 76 5.63 -0.17 -2.38
C SER A 76 6.45 0.81 -3.23
N ARG A 77 7.42 0.27 -3.98
CA ARG A 77 8.29 1.02 -4.89
C ARG A 77 8.34 0.34 -6.25
N TYR A 78 8.01 1.08 -7.30
CA TYR A 78 8.21 0.67 -8.69
C TYR A 78 9.55 1.18 -9.23
N SER A 79 10.30 0.31 -9.90
CA SER A 79 11.48 0.71 -10.67
C SER A 79 11.17 0.66 -12.17
N TYR A 80 11.12 1.81 -12.82
CA TYR A 80 10.95 1.90 -14.28
C TYR A 80 12.11 1.24 -15.05
N ARG A 81 13.33 1.22 -14.48
CA ARG A 81 14.51 0.62 -15.11
C ARG A 81 14.41 -0.89 -15.19
N THR A 82 14.03 -1.53 -14.08
CA THR A 82 13.94 -3.00 -14.01
C THR A 82 12.53 -3.50 -14.32
N LYS A 83 11.54 -2.61 -14.42
CA LYS A 83 10.10 -2.94 -14.55
C LYS A 83 9.59 -3.87 -13.44
N VAL A 84 10.10 -3.70 -12.22
CA VAL A 84 9.78 -4.55 -11.05
C VAL A 84 9.23 -3.70 -9.91
N GLN A 85 8.15 -4.20 -9.30
CA GLN A 85 7.61 -3.70 -8.05
C GLN A 85 8.27 -4.41 -6.87
N ARG A 86 8.73 -3.63 -5.89
CA ARG A 86 9.38 -4.13 -4.67
C ARG A 86 8.67 -3.57 -3.43
N LEU A 87 8.82 -4.26 -2.31
CA LEU A 87 8.32 -3.85 -0.99
C LEU A 87 9.48 -3.74 0.02
N PRO A 88 10.45 -2.84 -0.22
CA PRO A 88 11.53 -2.59 0.73
C PRO A 88 11.00 -2.11 2.08
N ILE A 89 11.78 -2.38 3.13
CA ILE A 89 11.59 -1.76 4.44
C ILE A 89 12.38 -0.46 4.43
N GLU A 90 11.71 0.65 4.73
CA GLU A 90 12.29 1.99 4.71
C GLU A 90 11.88 2.77 5.98
N PRO A 91 12.63 3.81 6.38
CA PRO A 91 12.17 4.76 7.39
C PRO A 91 10.86 5.45 6.97
N ILE A 92 9.96 5.66 7.93
CA ILE A 92 8.72 6.41 7.71
C ILE A 92 8.97 7.92 7.68
N SER A 93 8.10 8.66 6.99
CA SER A 93 8.09 10.12 7.00
C SER A 93 7.72 10.71 8.37
N GLN A 94 7.99 12.00 8.55
CA GLN A 94 7.60 12.72 9.77
C GLN A 94 6.08 12.69 9.97
N ALA A 95 5.31 12.90 8.90
CA ALA A 95 3.85 12.81 8.92
C ALA A 95 3.36 11.45 9.42
N SER A 96 3.90 10.34 8.90
CA SER A 96 3.56 8.99 9.37
C SER A 96 3.92 8.77 10.84
N ALA A 97 5.10 9.20 11.27
CA ALA A 97 5.50 9.12 12.69
C ALA A 97 4.59 9.95 13.60
N ASN A 98 4.12 11.10 13.12
CA ASN A 98 3.19 11.97 13.85
C ASN A 98 1.77 11.35 13.90
N GLN A 99 1.32 10.69 12.83
CA GLN A 99 0.07 9.93 12.85
C GLN A 99 0.12 8.76 13.84
N ARG A 100 1.25 8.05 13.92
CA ARG A 100 1.48 6.99 14.92
C ARG A 100 1.44 7.55 16.35
N LYS A 101 2.15 8.67 16.61
CA LYS A 101 2.06 9.40 17.89
C LYS A 101 0.61 9.78 18.22
N GLY A 102 -0.17 10.23 17.23
CA GLY A 102 -1.57 10.60 17.42
C GLY A 102 -2.48 9.46 17.90
N ARG A 103 -2.05 8.19 17.78
CA ARG A 103 -2.85 7.03 18.21
C ARG A 103 -2.97 6.92 19.73
N CYS A 104 -2.00 7.42 20.51
CA CYS A 104 -2.07 7.39 21.98
C CYS A 104 -2.74 8.62 22.62
N GLY A 105 -3.16 9.62 21.84
CA GLY A 105 -3.68 10.89 22.36
C GLY A 105 -5.19 11.10 22.25
N ARG A 106 -5.97 10.06 21.94
CA ARG A 106 -7.40 10.21 21.60
C ARG A 106 -8.36 10.18 22.78
N VAL A 107 -8.00 9.50 23.87
CA VAL A 107 -8.88 9.28 25.04
C VAL A 107 -8.34 9.96 26.29
N SER A 108 -7.02 9.99 26.45
CA SER A 108 -6.32 10.66 27.54
C SER A 108 -4.93 11.06 27.06
N GLU A 109 -4.17 11.75 27.92
CA GLU A 109 -2.73 11.85 27.73
C GLU A 109 -2.12 10.45 27.57
N GLY A 110 -1.18 10.33 26.64
CA GLY A 110 -0.52 9.08 26.29
C GLY A 110 0.91 9.32 25.85
N ILE A 111 1.70 8.25 25.84
CA ILE A 111 3.14 8.30 25.60
C ILE A 111 3.46 7.60 24.29
N CYS A 112 4.19 8.28 23.42
CA CYS A 112 4.78 7.70 22.21
C CYS A 112 6.29 7.58 22.39
N ILE A 113 6.79 6.35 22.31
CA ILE A 113 8.22 6.02 22.39
C ILE A 113 8.70 5.70 20.98
N ARG A 114 9.57 6.55 20.44
CA ARG A 114 10.25 6.32 19.16
C ARG A 114 11.56 5.57 19.41
N LEU A 115 11.80 4.49 18.67
CA LEU A 115 13.02 3.68 18.81
C LEU A 115 14.16 4.17 17.90
N TYR A 116 14.21 5.48 17.68
CA TYR A 116 15.16 6.19 16.83
C TYR A 116 15.38 7.60 17.41
N SER A 117 16.51 8.23 17.08
CA SER A 117 16.88 9.52 17.65
C SER A 117 16.01 10.66 17.12
N GLU A 118 16.01 11.78 17.85
CA GLU A 118 15.36 13.01 17.41
C GLU A 118 16.02 13.57 16.14
N ASP A 119 17.36 13.55 16.06
CA ASP A 119 18.08 13.96 14.85
C ASP A 119 17.69 13.13 13.63
N ASP A 120 17.57 11.80 13.79
CA ASP A 120 17.09 10.93 12.72
C ASP A 120 15.66 11.32 12.31
N PHE A 121 14.74 11.54 13.26
CA PHE A 121 13.37 11.99 13.00
C PHE A 121 13.32 13.31 12.21
N LEU A 122 14.09 14.31 12.64
CA LEU A 122 14.11 15.65 12.03
C LEU A 122 14.73 15.63 10.62
N SER A 123 15.62 14.68 10.34
CA SER A 123 16.23 14.51 9.02
C SER A 123 15.33 13.83 8.00
N ARG A 124 14.21 13.22 8.41
CA ARG A 124 13.34 12.45 7.50
C ARG A 124 12.49 13.37 6.62
N PRO A 125 12.05 12.91 5.44
CA PRO A 125 11.07 13.63 4.64
C PRO A 125 9.81 13.93 5.44
N GLU A 126 9.25 15.13 5.25
CA GLU A 126 8.03 15.54 5.93
C GLU A 126 6.86 14.63 5.58
N PHE A 127 6.72 14.29 4.30
CA PHE A 127 5.67 13.44 3.76
C PHE A 127 6.25 12.22 3.04
N THR A 128 5.47 11.14 3.01
CA THR A 128 5.76 9.97 2.17
C THR A 128 5.35 10.29 0.74
N ASP A 129 6.16 9.94 -0.26
CA ASP A 129 5.79 10.21 -1.66
C ASP A 129 4.41 9.60 -1.99
N PRO A 130 3.59 10.29 -2.79
CA PRO A 130 2.30 9.77 -3.23
C PRO A 130 2.39 8.42 -3.93
N GLU A 131 1.32 7.63 -3.83
CA GLU A 131 1.26 6.32 -4.47
C GLU A 131 1.39 6.38 -6.01
N ILE A 132 0.85 7.44 -6.63
CA ILE A 132 0.95 7.68 -8.09
C ILE A 132 2.41 7.83 -8.55
N LEU A 133 3.32 8.28 -7.69
CA LEU A 133 4.75 8.40 -8.00
C LEU A 133 5.53 7.11 -7.77
N ARG A 134 4.93 6.12 -7.10
CA ARG A 134 5.61 4.91 -6.62
C ARG A 134 5.08 3.60 -7.21
N THR A 135 4.13 3.66 -8.14
CA THR A 135 3.45 2.50 -8.71
C THR A 135 3.56 2.45 -10.23
N ASN A 136 3.30 1.28 -10.82
CA ASN A 136 3.19 1.15 -12.28
C ASN A 136 1.90 1.81 -12.77
N LEU A 137 2.02 2.76 -13.70
CA LEU A 137 0.90 3.55 -14.19
C LEU A 137 0.06 2.82 -15.26
N ALA A 138 0.47 1.66 -15.77
CA ALA A 138 -0.29 0.95 -16.81
C ALA A 138 -1.74 0.68 -16.41
N SER A 139 -2.00 0.25 -15.16
CA SER A 139 -3.36 0.05 -14.64
C SER A 139 -4.15 1.35 -14.63
N VAL A 140 -3.52 2.46 -14.21
CA VAL A 140 -4.15 3.78 -14.14
C VAL A 140 -4.48 4.30 -15.55
N ILE A 141 -3.52 4.22 -16.47
CA ILE A 141 -3.69 4.64 -17.87
C ILE A 141 -4.80 3.83 -18.55
N LEU A 142 -4.84 2.52 -18.33
CA LEU A 142 -5.87 1.64 -18.88
C LEU A 142 -7.27 2.04 -18.39
N GLN A 143 -7.42 2.30 -17.08
CA GLN A 143 -8.70 2.73 -16.50
C GLN A 143 -9.10 4.14 -16.96
N MET A 144 -8.17 5.09 -16.99
CA MET A 144 -8.44 6.45 -17.49
C MET A 144 -8.89 6.44 -18.94
N THR A 145 -8.25 5.62 -19.77
CA THR A 145 -8.61 5.46 -21.19
C THR A 145 -9.97 4.77 -21.36
N ALA A 146 -10.29 3.78 -20.51
CA ALA A 146 -11.60 3.14 -20.48
C ALA A 146 -12.72 4.10 -20.13
N LEU A 147 -12.45 5.05 -19.22
CA LEU A 147 -13.39 6.08 -18.76
C LEU A 147 -13.45 7.30 -19.69
N GLY A 148 -12.58 7.38 -20.71
CA GLY A 148 -12.55 8.52 -21.65
C GLY A 148 -12.03 9.82 -21.03
N LEU A 149 -11.15 9.75 -20.02
CA LEU A 149 -10.63 10.91 -19.29
C LEU A 149 -9.56 11.73 -20.05
N GLY A 150 -9.27 11.37 -21.30
CA GLY A 150 -8.34 12.09 -22.17
C GLY A 150 -6.87 11.82 -21.88
N ASP A 151 -6.00 12.77 -22.25
CA ASP A 151 -4.55 12.64 -22.08
C ASP A 151 -4.17 12.69 -20.59
N ILE A 152 -3.55 11.63 -20.11
CA ILE A 152 -3.01 11.52 -18.75
C ILE A 152 -1.98 12.62 -18.45
N ALA A 153 -1.21 13.08 -19.44
CA ALA A 153 -0.23 14.15 -19.23
C ALA A 153 -0.88 15.53 -18.98
N ALA A 154 -2.13 15.71 -19.43
CA ALA A 154 -2.93 16.91 -19.22
C ALA A 154 -3.90 16.77 -18.03
N PHE A 155 -3.97 15.59 -17.41
CA PHE A 155 -4.89 15.34 -16.31
C PHE A 155 -4.45 16.10 -15.04
N PRO A 156 -5.37 16.77 -14.32
CA PRO A 156 -5.04 17.63 -13.19
C PRO A 156 -4.77 16.83 -11.91
N PHE A 157 -3.66 16.11 -11.86
CA PHE A 157 -3.21 15.42 -10.65
C PHE A 157 -2.81 16.41 -9.55
N VAL A 158 -3.06 16.06 -8.28
CA VAL A 158 -2.53 16.80 -7.12
C VAL A 158 -0.99 16.84 -7.17
N GLU A 159 -0.39 15.68 -7.43
CA GLU A 159 1.03 15.54 -7.74
C GLU A 159 1.16 14.71 -9.01
N ALA A 160 1.64 15.34 -10.09
CA ALA A 160 1.70 14.72 -11.40
C ALA A 160 2.84 13.69 -11.47
N PRO A 161 2.60 12.50 -12.06
CA PRO A 161 3.66 11.53 -12.28
C PRO A 161 4.66 12.00 -13.33
N ASP A 162 5.91 11.53 -13.20
CA ASP A 162 6.95 11.77 -14.19
C ASP A 162 6.53 11.25 -15.58
N LYS A 163 6.81 12.05 -16.61
CA LYS A 163 6.55 11.68 -18.02
C LYS A 163 7.16 10.33 -18.41
N ARG A 164 8.30 9.96 -17.81
CA ARG A 164 8.96 8.67 -18.05
C ARG A 164 8.13 7.49 -17.55
N ASN A 165 7.46 7.63 -16.41
CA ASN A 165 6.59 6.59 -15.86
C ASN A 165 5.31 6.45 -16.68
N ILE A 166 4.78 7.58 -17.18
CA ILE A 166 3.64 7.57 -18.10
C ILE A 166 4.01 6.81 -19.38
N GLN A 167 5.13 7.15 -20.01
CA GLN A 167 5.60 6.50 -21.22
C GLN A 167 5.86 4.99 -21.04
N ASP A 168 6.44 4.57 -19.91
CA ASP A 168 6.64 3.16 -19.59
C ASP A 168 5.30 2.41 -19.48
N GLY A 169 4.30 3.02 -18.83
CA GLY A 169 2.95 2.47 -18.72
C GLY A 169 2.23 2.35 -20.07
N VAL A 170 2.33 3.37 -20.93
CA VAL A 170 1.79 3.35 -22.30
C VAL A 170 2.44 2.23 -23.12
N ARG A 171 3.78 2.16 -23.14
CA ARG A 171 4.52 1.11 -23.86
C ARG A 171 4.12 -0.28 -23.41
N LEU A 172 3.92 -0.48 -22.10
CA LEU A 172 3.44 -1.76 -21.59
C LEU A 172 2.04 -2.10 -22.14
N LEU A 173 1.12 -1.14 -22.20
CA LEU A 173 -0.21 -1.38 -22.75
C LEU A 173 -0.18 -1.62 -24.28
N GLU A 174 0.73 -0.99 -25.01
CA GLU A 174 0.98 -1.28 -26.43
C GLU A 174 1.54 -2.70 -26.62
N GLU A 175 2.55 -3.09 -25.83
CA GLU A 175 3.12 -4.45 -25.82
C GLU A 175 2.05 -5.52 -25.51
N LEU A 176 1.08 -5.20 -24.65
CA LEU A 176 -0.04 -6.09 -24.33
C LEU A 176 -1.15 -6.08 -25.40
N GLY A 177 -1.08 -5.19 -26.39
CA GLY A 177 -2.14 -4.97 -27.39
C GLY A 177 -3.42 -4.36 -26.80
N ALA A 178 -3.33 -3.70 -25.65
CA ALA A 178 -4.46 -3.11 -24.92
C ALA A 178 -4.87 -1.74 -25.49
N ILE A 179 -3.91 -0.98 -26.01
CA ILE A 179 -4.15 0.34 -26.60
C ILE A 179 -3.58 0.43 -28.01
N THR A 180 -4.13 1.33 -28.81
CA THR A 180 -3.59 1.75 -30.09
C THR A 180 -3.43 3.26 -30.10
N THR A 181 -2.36 3.72 -30.73
CA THR A 181 -2.18 5.12 -31.11
C THR A 181 -3.02 5.35 -32.36
N ASP A 182 -3.90 6.34 -32.33
CA ASP A 182 -4.53 6.84 -33.55
C ASP A 182 -3.69 8.05 -33.98
N GLU A 183 -3.04 7.97 -35.15
CA GLU A 183 -2.15 9.01 -35.66
C GLU A 183 -2.84 10.38 -35.79
N GLN A 184 -4.18 10.40 -35.80
CA GLN A 184 -5.01 11.59 -35.92
C GLN A 184 -5.63 12.06 -34.60
N ALA A 185 -5.54 11.27 -33.52
CA ALA A 185 -6.16 11.60 -32.24
C ALA A 185 -5.12 11.96 -31.17
N SER A 186 -5.41 13.00 -30.41
CA SER A 186 -4.67 13.43 -29.22
C SER A 186 -4.80 12.48 -28.02
N ALA A 187 -5.45 11.32 -28.18
CA ALA A 187 -5.74 10.37 -27.10
C ALA A 187 -5.59 8.90 -27.56
N TYR A 188 -5.12 8.05 -26.64
CA TYR A 188 -5.06 6.61 -26.84
C TYR A 188 -6.46 6.00 -26.95
N LYS A 189 -6.62 4.98 -27.78
CA LYS A 189 -7.88 4.22 -27.90
C LYS A 189 -7.68 2.80 -27.39
N LEU A 190 -8.64 2.31 -26.60
CA LEU A 190 -8.67 0.90 -26.19
C LEU A 190 -9.00 0.01 -27.39
N THR A 191 -8.22 -1.05 -27.54
CA THR A 191 -8.56 -2.17 -28.42
C THR A 191 -9.71 -3.00 -27.81
N PRO A 192 -10.35 -3.92 -28.56
CA PRO A 192 -11.30 -4.87 -27.96
C PRO A 192 -10.69 -5.66 -26.79
N LEU A 193 -9.41 -6.02 -26.91
CA LEU A 193 -8.66 -6.64 -25.82
C LEU A 193 -8.48 -5.68 -24.63
N GLY A 194 -8.07 -4.43 -24.87
CA GLY A 194 -7.94 -3.43 -23.82
C GLY A 194 -9.22 -3.23 -23.01
N ARG A 195 -10.37 -3.24 -23.69
CA ARG A 195 -11.68 -3.17 -23.02
C ARG A 195 -11.96 -4.39 -22.15
N GLN A 196 -11.51 -5.59 -22.53
CA GLN A 196 -11.64 -6.77 -21.68
C GLN A 196 -10.70 -6.69 -20.48
N LEU A 197 -9.45 -6.27 -20.70
CA LEU A 197 -8.46 -6.10 -19.64
C LEU A 197 -8.93 -5.10 -18.58
N SER A 198 -9.55 -3.98 -18.99
CA SER A 198 -10.01 -2.94 -18.07
C SER A 198 -11.16 -3.38 -17.15
N GLN A 199 -11.84 -4.49 -17.45
CA GLN A 199 -12.92 -5.04 -16.60
C GLN A 199 -12.38 -5.95 -15.49
N LEU A 200 -11.11 -6.32 -15.52
CA LEU A 200 -10.51 -7.20 -14.51
C LEU A 200 -9.83 -6.35 -13.41
N PRO A 201 -10.12 -6.58 -12.11
CA PRO A 201 -9.56 -5.80 -11.01
C PRO A 201 -8.14 -6.25 -10.63
N VAL A 202 -7.28 -6.44 -11.62
CA VAL A 202 -5.89 -6.92 -11.46
C VAL A 202 -4.94 -6.16 -12.39
N ASP A 203 -3.63 -6.32 -12.18
CA ASP A 203 -2.61 -5.74 -13.06
C ASP A 203 -2.82 -6.18 -14.53
N PRO A 204 -2.64 -5.28 -15.52
CA PRO A 204 -2.84 -5.58 -16.95
C PRO A 204 -2.09 -6.81 -17.46
N ARG A 205 -0.89 -7.12 -16.94
CA ARG A 205 -0.14 -8.32 -17.33
C ARG A 205 -0.83 -9.59 -16.84
N LEU A 206 -1.32 -9.58 -15.60
CA LEU A 206 -2.08 -10.70 -15.03
C LEU A 206 -3.42 -10.87 -15.74
N ALA A 207 -4.13 -9.76 -16.00
CA ALA A 207 -5.36 -9.76 -16.78
C ALA A 207 -5.15 -10.39 -18.16
N ARG A 208 -4.04 -10.05 -18.85
CA ARG A 208 -3.67 -10.63 -20.15
C ARG A 208 -3.47 -12.14 -20.06
N MET A 209 -2.75 -12.61 -19.04
CA MET A 209 -2.53 -14.04 -18.83
C MET A 209 -3.84 -14.79 -18.60
N VAL A 210 -4.74 -14.26 -17.78
CA VAL A 210 -6.06 -14.87 -17.51
C VAL A 210 -6.91 -14.99 -18.77
N LEU A 211 -6.99 -13.91 -19.56
CA LEU A 211 -7.76 -13.93 -20.82
C LEU A 211 -7.17 -14.90 -21.85
N GLU A 212 -5.85 -15.01 -21.93
CA GLU A 212 -5.21 -15.97 -22.83
C GLU A 212 -5.40 -17.41 -22.35
N ALA A 213 -5.34 -17.68 -21.04
CA ALA A 213 -5.61 -19.01 -20.49
C ALA A 213 -7.01 -19.50 -20.86
N GLN A 214 -8.04 -18.63 -20.79
CA GLN A 214 -9.40 -18.98 -21.21
C GLN A 214 -9.46 -19.37 -22.69
N LYS A 215 -8.75 -18.65 -23.58
CA LYS A 215 -8.73 -18.93 -25.03
C LYS A 215 -8.03 -20.24 -25.35
N THR A 216 -6.90 -20.52 -24.70
CA THR A 216 -6.13 -21.75 -24.93
C THR A 216 -6.86 -22.96 -24.38
N TRP A 217 -7.53 -22.84 -23.24
CA TRP A 217 -8.31 -23.93 -22.66
C TRP A 217 -9.54 -24.30 -23.48
N LEU A 218 -10.20 -23.34 -24.13
CA LEU A 218 -11.31 -23.59 -25.06
C LEU A 218 -10.88 -24.21 -26.40
N ARG A 219 -9.57 -24.32 -26.66
CA ARG A 219 -8.99 -24.91 -27.89
C ARG A 219 -8.38 -26.30 -27.66
N ALA A 220 -8.32 -26.77 -26.42
CA ALA A 220 -7.87 -28.10 -26.03
C ALA A 220 -9.09 -28.99 -25.74
#